data_AF-X1HM46-F1
#
_entry.id   AF-X1HM46-F1
#
_cell.length_a   1.000
_cell.length_b   1.000
_cell.length_c   1.000
_cell.angle_alpha   90.00
_cell.angle_beta   90.00
_cell.angle_gamma   90.00
#
_symmetry.space_group_name_H-M   'P 1'
#
loop_
_entity.id
_entity.type
_entity.pdbx_description
1 polymer ?
#
loop_
_entity_poly.entity_id
_entity_poly.type
_entity_poly.pdbx_seq_one_letter_code
_entity_poly.pdbx_strand_id
1 'polypeptide(L)' 'PRVAQMDIAAPALRGLFRVVLMPYSLITYLRSAALAQQTVGTLATLLEPGGCLVLDAFVPQPVTSFADFRRDYRREHDGG' A
#
# COMPACT_ATOMS: atom_id res chain seq x y z
N PRO A 1 -22.16 -4.51 2.70
CA PRO A 1 -20.87 -3.80 2.59
C PRO A 1 -21.10 -2.45 1.89
N ARG A 2 -20.44 -1.37 2.33
CA ARG A 2 -20.47 -0.08 1.60
C ARG A 2 -19.24 -0.05 0.71
N VAL A 3 -19.45 0.01 -0.60
CA VAL A 3 -18.37 -0.07 -1.61
C VAL A 3 -18.48 1.16 -2.50
N ALA A 4 -17.34 1.75 -2.84
CA ALA A 4 -17.25 2.85 -3.78
C ALA A 4 -16.28 2.49 -4.90
N GLN A 5 -16.67 2.75 -6.16
CA GLN A 5 -15.85 2.51 -7.34
C GLN A 5 -15.29 3.86 -7.80
N MET A 6 -13.96 4.01 -7.74
CA MET A 6 -13.28 5.25 -8.06
C MET A 6 -11.83 5.00 -8.46
N ASP A 7 -11.19 6.01 -9.05
CA ASP A 7 -9.75 6.07 -9.20
C ASP A 7 -9.12 6.46 -7.86
N ILE A 8 -8.14 5.67 -7.39
CA ILE A 8 -7.42 5.93 -6.14
C ILE A 8 -6.58 7.21 -6.21
N ALA A 9 -6.16 7.64 -7.40
CA ALA A 9 -5.43 8.88 -7.60
C ALA A 9 -6.35 10.13 -7.53
N ALA A 10 -7.66 9.95 -7.59
CA ALA A 10 -8.66 11.01 -7.53
C ALA A 10 -9.92 10.56 -6.76
N PRO A 11 -9.81 10.24 -5.46
CA PRO A 11 -10.91 9.70 -4.68
C PRO A 11 -12.01 10.76 -4.49
N ALA A 12 -13.22 10.45 -4.95
CA ALA A 12 -14.39 11.29 -4.76
C ALA A 12 -15.09 11.02 -3.41
N LEU A 13 -14.31 11.01 -2.32
CA LEU A 13 -14.78 10.76 -0.96
C LEU A 13 -14.88 12.05 -0.16
N ARG A 14 -15.80 12.08 0.81
CA ARG A 14 -15.93 13.16 1.79
C ARG A 14 -15.83 12.58 3.20
N GLY A 15 -15.18 13.32 4.09
CA GLY A 15 -14.97 12.94 5.48
C GLY A 15 -13.49 12.72 5.79
N LEU A 16 -13.22 12.52 7.08
CA LEU A 16 -11.89 12.18 7.58
C LEU A 16 -11.90 10.76 8.12
N PHE A 17 -10.78 10.08 7.97
CA PHE A 17 -10.59 8.69 8.34
C PHE A 17 -9.43 8.59 9.33
N ARG A 18 -9.60 7.76 10.35
CA ARG A 18 -8.52 7.38 11.26
C ARG A 18 -7.42 6.59 10.56
N VAL A 19 -7.80 5.75 9.61
CA VAL A 19 -6.88 4.88 8.88
C VAL A 19 -7.27 4.85 7.40
N VAL A 20 -6.28 5.02 6.53
CA VAL A 20 -6.37 4.67 5.12
C VAL A 20 -5.36 3.56 4.86
N LEU A 21 -5.83 2.41 4.37
CA LEU A 21 -5.00 1.22 4.13
C LEU A 21 -4.92 0.95 2.63
N MET A 22 -3.69 0.82 2.11
CA MET A 22 -3.39 0.32 0.76
C MET A 22 -2.76 -1.08 0.90
N PRO A 23 -3.57 -2.15 0.97
CA PRO A 23 -3.06 -3.50 1.25
C PRO A 23 -2.55 -4.17 -0.03
N TYR A 24 -1.84 -5.29 0.12
CA TYR A 24 -1.47 -6.20 -0.97
C TYR A 24 -0.67 -5.53 -2.08
N SER A 25 0.29 -4.67 -1.72
CA SER A 25 1.09 -3.96 -2.72
C SER A 25 0.27 -3.10 -3.68
N LEU A 26 -0.93 -2.65 -3.31
CA LEU A 26 -1.78 -1.84 -4.18
C LEU A 26 -1.05 -0.64 -4.80
N ILE A 27 -0.09 -0.06 -4.08
CA ILE A 27 0.72 1.05 -4.55
C ILE A 27 1.55 0.73 -5.81
N THR A 28 1.88 -0.54 -6.08
CA THR A 28 2.68 -0.94 -7.25
C THR A 28 1.90 -0.84 -8.57
N TYR A 29 0.58 -0.67 -8.53
CA TYR A 29 -0.23 -0.41 -9.72
C TYR A 29 -0.12 1.06 -10.19
N LEU A 30 0.45 1.95 -9.38
CA LEU A 30 0.77 3.32 -9.77
C LEU A 30 2.07 3.32 -10.58
N ARG A 31 1.95 3.55 -11.89
CA ARG A 31 3.04 3.31 -12.86
C ARG A 31 4.15 4.38 -12.88
N SER A 32 4.09 5.38 -12.01
CA SER A 32 5.16 6.38 -11.89
C SER A 32 5.31 6.88 -10.46
N ALA A 33 6.53 7.27 -10.10
CA ALA A 33 6.82 7.84 -8.79
C ALA A 33 6.01 9.13 -8.54
N ALA A 34 5.84 9.97 -9.56
CA ALA A 34 5.05 11.19 -9.46
C ALA A 34 3.58 10.89 -9.14
N LEU A 35 2.98 9.89 -9.81
CA LEU A 35 1.60 9.48 -9.53
C LEU A 35 1.46 8.86 -8.14
N ALA A 36 2.43 8.05 -7.72
CA ALA A 36 2.46 7.48 -6.38
C ALA A 36 2.53 8.55 -5.30
N GLN A 37 3.42 9.52 -5.46
CA GLN A 37 3.56 10.65 -4.54
C GLN A 37 2.30 11.51 -4.47
N GLN A 38 1.70 11.83 -5.62
CA GLN A 38 0.43 12.56 -5.69
C GLN A 38 -0.67 11.79 -4.96
N THR A 39 -0.83 10.50 -5.25
CA THR A 39 -1.87 9.66 -4.67
C THR A 39 -1.73 9.58 -3.15
N VAL A 40 -0.51 9.34 -2.64
CA VAL A 40 -0.22 9.34 -1.20
C VAL A 40 -0.57 10.69 -0.58
N GLY A 41 -0.20 11.80 -1.21
CA GLY A 41 -0.55 13.14 -0.77
C GLY A 41 -2.07 13.36 -0.70
N THR A 42 -2.79 12.98 -1.75
CA THR A 42 -4.26 13.09 -1.81
C THR A 42 -4.93 12.25 -0.72
N LEU A 43 -4.52 11.00 -0.54
CA LEU A 43 -5.06 10.13 0.52
C LEU A 43 -4.76 10.65 1.92
N ALA A 44 -3.59 11.28 2.13
CA ALA A 44 -3.25 11.90 3.41
C ALA A 44 -4.18 13.07 3.78
N THR A 45 -4.75 13.78 2.80
CA THR A 45 -5.75 14.84 3.07
C THR A 45 -7.07 14.31 3.62
N LEU A 46 -7.32 13.01 3.49
CA LEU A 46 -8.50 12.35 4.04
C LEU A 46 -8.27 11.85 5.47
N LEU A 47 -7.10 12.09 6.09
CA LEU A 47 -6.83 11.65 7.44
C LEU A 47 -7.31 12.65 8.48
N GLU A 48 -7.86 12.14 9.58
CA GLU A 48 -8.08 12.95 10.80
C GLU A 48 -6.75 13.32 11.47
N PRO A 49 -6.70 14.31 12.37
CA PRO A 49 -5.51 14.58 13.18
C PRO A 49 -5.06 13.34 13.95
N GLY A 50 -3.82 12.90 13.71
CA GLY A 50 -3.27 11.68 14.30
C GLY A 50 -3.69 10.37 13.60
N GLY A 51 -4.42 10.46 12.48
CA GLY A 51 -4.69 9.32 11.62
C GLY A 51 -3.43 8.83 10.88
N CYS A 52 -3.52 7.63 10.30
CA CYS A 52 -2.40 7.02 9.59
C CYS A 52 -2.77 6.52 8.20
N LEU A 53 -1.83 6.68 7.27
CA LEU A 53 -1.81 6.01 5.98
C LEU A 53 -0.87 4.82 6.09
N VAL A 54 -1.38 3.61 5.84
CA VAL A 54 -0.60 2.38 5.84
C VAL A 54 -0.39 1.92 4.39
N LEU A 55 0.87 1.91 3.99
CA LEU A 55 1.30 1.39 2.69
C LEU A 55 1.91 0.00 2.91
N ASP A 56 1.23 -1.02 2.41
CA ASP A 56 1.81 -2.35 2.26
C ASP A 56 2.44 -2.42 0.87
N ALA A 57 3.76 -2.53 0.81
CA ALA A 57 4.50 -2.60 -0.45
C ALA A 57 5.46 -3.78 -0.41
N PHE A 58 5.29 -4.72 -1.35
CA PHE A 58 6.32 -5.69 -1.67
C PHE A 58 7.48 -4.95 -2.34
N VAL A 59 8.61 -4.89 -1.65
CA VAL A 59 9.87 -4.38 -2.20
C VAL A 59 10.61 -5.58 -2.79
N PRO A 60 10.74 -5.68 -4.13
CA PRO A 60 11.48 -6.78 -4.73
C PRO A 60 12.91 -6.78 -4.21
N GLN A 61 13.33 -7.88 -3.59
CA GLN A 61 14.72 -8.08 -3.25
C GLN A 61 15.49 -8.48 -4.52
N PRO A 62 16.79 -8.13 -4.64
CA PRO A 62 17.62 -8.62 -5.72
C PRO A 62 17.69 -10.15 -5.69
N VAL A 63 16.86 -10.81 -6.50
CA VAL A 63 16.89 -12.26 -6.67
C VAL A 63 17.98 -12.61 -7.67
N THR A 64 19.09 -13.17 -7.17
CA THR A 64 20.05 -13.88 -8.03
C THR A 64 19.39 -15.19 -8.46
N SER A 65 19.50 -15.58 -9.74
CA SER A 65 19.02 -16.88 -10.18
C SER A 65 19.69 -17.99 -9.36
N PHE A 66 18.89 -18.94 -8.89
CA PHE A 66 19.35 -20.11 -8.15
C PHE A 66 18.67 -21.36 -8.72
N ALA A 67 19.41 -22.47 -8.78
CA ALA A 67 18.88 -23.76 -9.19
C ALA A 67 18.20 -24.51 -8.01
N ASP A 68 18.63 -24.20 -6.78
CA ASP A 68 18.18 -24.88 -5.57
C ASP A 68 17.18 -24.02 -4.80
N PHE A 69 16.16 -24.64 -4.19
CA PHE A 69 15.18 -23.92 -3.37
C PHE A 69 15.86 -23.02 -2.32
N ARG A 70 15.52 -21.73 -2.34
CA ARG A 70 15.91 -20.76 -1.30
C ARG A 70 14.68 -20.13 -0.68
N ARG A 71 14.66 -20.09 0.65
CA ARG A 71 13.62 -19.38 1.40
C ARG A 71 13.86 -17.86 1.25
N ASP A 72 12.99 -17.21 0.49
CA ASP A 72 13.05 -15.77 0.16
C ASP A 72 12.81 -14.87 1.38
N TYR A 73 11.87 -15.24 2.26
CA TYR A 73 11.67 -14.54 3.52
C TYR A 73 11.15 -15.49 4.61
N ARG A 74 11.40 -15.14 5.88
CA ARG A 74 10.79 -15.81 7.05
C ARG A 74 9.70 -14.89 7.59
N ARG A 75 8.46 -15.37 7.59
CA ARG A 75 7.37 -14.72 8.34
C ARG A 75 7.38 -15.33 9.73
N GLU A 76 7.67 -14.53 10.75
CA GLU A 76 7.47 -14.97 12.13
C GLU A 76 5.96 -15.11 12.34
N HIS A 77 5.51 -16.35 12.47
CA HIS A 77 4.21 -16.68 13.01
C HIS A 77 4.41 -16.96 14.50
N ASP A 78 3.52 -16.45 15.37
CA ASP A 78 3.58 -16.62 16.83
C ASP A 78 3.99 -18.06 17.24
N GLY A 79 5.28 -18.28 17.48
CA GLY A 79 5.84 -19.56 17.94
C GLY A 79 6.81 -20.34 17.04
N GLY A 80 7.07 -19.97 15.77
CA GLY A 80 8.14 -20.63 14.98
C GLY A 80 8.02 -20.61 13.46
#